data_AF-A0A0A9WUW7-F1
#
_entry.id   AF-A0A0A9WUW7-F1
#
_cell.length_a   1.000
_cell.length_b   1.000
_cell.length_c   1.000
_cell.angle_alpha   90.00
_cell.angle_beta   90.00
_cell.angle_gamma   90.00
#
_symmetry.space_group_name_H-M   'P 1'
#
loop_
_entity.id
_entity.type
_entity.pdbx_description
1 polymer ?
#
loop_
_entity_poly.entity_id
_entity_poly.type
_entity_poly.pdbx_seq_one_letter_code
_entity_poly.pdbx_strand_id
1 'polypeptide(L)'
;MDLIEQAGQEVLLSYGQFLEGLNTHCYSIKNKLKSGSFKCFEDSFGVQIEYPDHSPIPEKVDAQDKILIVFAAICKEIRELEKELMLNYAPLISDYGEACPDKSDRLKALSSICKFLPTLQDVSNFVHRCRQTLNHLLQQLLCYYNFQKTTQIVSSAQFVAVFSSLSSLLKIFVVLDVLFEGNNDNPIKEHLILLEKVVNTSEVEFSGLKDGPLMSVISDVLFNILSLNIFGASLQMHMENRSLGNCVDFKNHLNYFFKNRISLVETKDTDMDSLVILSNVIITYVFAVNVFGISDKKVHRSIRDLSKKCTVSTLCDGVMWIPSNFLLKHLELKLRENVSNLNVNQQTLCRCLEVAEINLLKDIKMYTFKVYRWSLQMSNVLSADAMYIKLNDMDSANLCFEGLELSKQMKLVMNTITYLHSSLAKPMAKVVAVSLCKMTELIKAVKSIFQRHHLDIGKRINHIIQRFLIQSLTMVIKVKKGIIKDEGCKDVQIDDYSSLELIEKLLYGACIEDNMLLIQLAVALISPENSLGGESNIMLGKLLSNLHTISSLKTQLEEATNCNLVFKEPHLLPIYFKHVMDSGLSLFRFQLILHSLPNCSIKQSFKEDSILKFSKESFETMVNLHSI
;
A
#
# COMPACT_ATOMS: atom_id res chain seq x y z
N MET A 1 8.43 -33.40 -19.70
CA MET A 1 7.99 -32.75 -18.45
C MET A 1 9.11 -32.92 -17.45
N ASP A 2 9.50 -34.17 -17.20
CA ASP A 2 10.67 -34.55 -16.39
C ASP A 2 11.97 -33.85 -16.84
N LEU A 3 12.24 -33.75 -18.14
CA LEU A 3 13.45 -33.07 -18.66
C LEU A 3 13.52 -31.56 -18.37
N ILE A 4 12.39 -30.84 -18.33
CA ILE A 4 12.38 -29.38 -18.05
C ILE A 4 12.46 -29.14 -16.54
N GLU A 5 11.76 -29.96 -15.75
CA GLU A 5 11.88 -29.93 -14.29
C GLU A 5 13.29 -30.34 -13.83
N GLN A 6 13.90 -31.33 -14.48
CA GLN A 6 15.29 -31.75 -14.25
C GLN A 6 16.28 -30.67 -14.66
N ALA A 7 16.15 -30.08 -15.85
CA ALA A 7 17.02 -28.98 -16.29
C ALA A 7 16.87 -27.74 -15.38
N GLY A 8 15.65 -27.41 -14.97
CA GLY A 8 15.39 -26.32 -14.01
C GLY A 8 16.01 -26.59 -12.63
N GLN A 9 15.98 -27.84 -12.16
CA GLN A 9 16.64 -28.26 -10.93
C GLN A 9 18.17 -28.21 -11.03
N GLU A 10 18.75 -28.60 -12.17
CA GLU A 10 20.19 -28.48 -12.40
C GLU A 10 20.67 -27.02 -12.45
N VAL A 11 19.90 -26.13 -13.09
CA VAL A 11 20.19 -24.69 -13.10
C VAL A 11 20.10 -24.10 -11.69
N LEU A 12 19.08 -24.48 -10.90
CA LEU A 12 18.95 -24.08 -9.49
C LEU A 12 20.17 -24.52 -8.66
N LEU A 13 20.66 -25.74 -8.87
CA LEU A 13 21.84 -26.28 -8.17
C LEU A 13 23.12 -25.53 -8.55
N SER A 14 23.36 -25.30 -9.84
CA SER A 14 24.53 -24.55 -10.31
C SER A 14 24.53 -23.10 -9.83
N TYR A 15 23.37 -22.44 -9.88
CA TYR A 15 23.21 -21.07 -9.40
C TYR A 15 23.41 -20.97 -7.88
N GLY A 16 23.01 -21.99 -7.12
CA GLY A 16 23.25 -22.04 -5.67
C GLY A 16 24.71 -22.15 -5.30
N GLN A 17 25.45 -23.00 -6.01
CA GLN A 17 26.90 -23.11 -5.84
C GLN A 17 27.62 -21.77 -6.14
N PHE A 18 27.16 -21.04 -7.16
CA PHE A 18 27.67 -19.70 -7.46
C PHE A 18 27.43 -18.69 -6.33
N LEU A 19 26.20 -18.63 -5.79
CA LEU A 19 25.86 -17.74 -4.68
C LEU A 19 26.60 -18.10 -3.38
N GLU A 20 26.82 -19.38 -3.11
CA GLU A 20 27.68 -19.83 -2.00
C GLU A 20 29.10 -19.31 -2.15
N GLY A 21 29.66 -19.38 -3.36
CA GLY A 21 30.98 -18.82 -3.69
C GLY A 21 31.05 -17.32 -3.42
N LEU A 22 30.11 -16.53 -3.95
CA LEU A 22 30.02 -15.08 -3.68
C LEU A 22 29.88 -14.77 -2.19
N ASN A 23 29.12 -15.59 -1.46
CA ASN A 23 28.89 -15.39 -0.05
C ASN A 23 30.15 -15.59 0.79
N THR A 24 30.98 -16.60 0.50
CA THR A 24 32.28 -16.74 1.19
C THR A 24 33.13 -15.47 1.04
N HIS A 25 33.05 -14.82 -0.13
CA HIS A 25 33.71 -13.55 -0.39
C HIS A 25 33.13 -12.41 0.46
N CYS A 26 31.80 -12.25 0.50
CA CYS A 26 31.12 -11.24 1.32
C CYS A 26 31.36 -11.42 2.82
N TYR A 27 31.35 -12.64 3.34
CA TYR A 27 31.71 -12.91 4.75
C TYR A 27 33.17 -12.57 5.04
N SER A 28 34.07 -12.83 4.10
CA SER A 28 35.48 -12.44 4.24
C SER A 28 35.62 -10.91 4.35
N ILE A 29 34.86 -10.16 3.55
CA ILE A 29 34.83 -8.69 3.59
C ILE A 29 34.23 -8.20 4.91
N LYS A 30 33.08 -8.73 5.34
CA LYS A 30 32.45 -8.40 6.62
C LYS A 30 33.36 -8.68 7.81
N ASN A 31 34.09 -9.81 7.79
CA ASN A 31 35.02 -10.15 8.85
C ASN A 31 36.27 -9.24 8.86
N LYS A 32 36.73 -8.77 7.69
CA LYS A 32 37.80 -7.77 7.58
C LYS A 32 37.36 -6.37 8.06
N LEU A 33 36.09 -6.01 7.91
CA LEU A 33 35.52 -4.73 8.37
C LEU A 33 35.24 -4.67 9.89
N LYS A 34 35.27 -5.79 10.61
CA LYS A 34 35.00 -5.87 12.07
C LYS A 34 36.08 -5.25 12.97
N SER A 35 37.06 -4.52 12.44
CA SER A 35 38.15 -3.88 13.22
C SER A 35 37.77 -2.54 13.87
N GLY A 36 36.55 -2.02 13.70
CA GLY A 36 36.06 -0.81 14.35
C GLY A 36 35.05 -1.10 15.48
N SER A 37 35.31 -0.57 16.68
CA SER A 37 34.49 -0.73 17.88
C SER A 37 33.25 0.17 17.89
N PHE A 38 32.22 -0.12 17.08
CA PHE A 38 30.85 0.39 17.28
C PHE A 38 29.84 -0.61 16.70
N LYS A 39 29.41 -1.59 17.52
CA LYS A 39 28.57 -2.73 17.06
C LYS A 39 27.05 -2.57 17.23
N CYS A 40 26.57 -1.43 17.72
CA CYS A 40 25.14 -1.28 18.08
C CYS A 40 24.37 -0.24 17.25
N PHE A 41 24.98 0.45 16.28
CA PHE A 41 24.41 1.69 15.74
C PHE A 41 24.34 1.81 14.22
N GLU A 42 24.61 0.76 13.44
CA GLU A 42 24.50 0.84 11.99
C GLU A 42 23.39 -0.07 11.48
N ASP A 43 22.47 0.50 10.70
CA ASP A 43 21.69 -0.24 9.72
C ASP A 43 22.69 -1.09 8.94
N SER A 44 22.76 -2.38 9.27
CA SER A 44 23.76 -3.28 8.71
C SER A 44 23.69 -3.19 7.19
N PHE A 45 24.82 -2.87 6.53
CA PHE A 45 24.96 -2.81 5.07
C PHE A 45 24.14 -3.92 4.41
N GLY A 46 22.95 -3.56 3.92
CA GLY A 46 22.04 -4.49 3.27
C GLY A 46 22.47 -4.68 1.84
N VAL A 47 22.77 -5.91 1.43
CA VAL A 47 22.96 -6.23 0.01
C VAL A 47 21.61 -6.04 -0.67
N GLN A 48 21.52 -5.04 -1.54
CA GLN A 48 20.33 -4.75 -2.33
C GLN A 48 20.48 -5.42 -3.69
N ILE A 49 19.60 -6.37 -3.99
CA ILE A 49 19.51 -6.95 -5.33
C ILE A 49 18.51 -6.09 -6.09
N GLU A 50 19.03 -5.14 -6.85
CA GLU A 50 18.24 -4.39 -7.81
C GLU A 50 18.31 -5.11 -9.16
N TYR A 51 17.17 -5.24 -9.82
CA TYR A 51 17.10 -5.62 -11.22
C TYR A 51 16.78 -4.36 -12.02
N PRO A 52 17.75 -3.46 -12.28
CA PRO A 52 17.50 -2.32 -13.14
C PRO A 52 17.31 -2.82 -14.57
N ASP A 53 16.07 -2.88 -15.03
CA ASP A 53 15.76 -3.03 -16.45
C ASP A 53 15.24 -1.69 -16.95
N HIS A 54 16.02 -1.08 -17.83
CA HIS A 54 15.70 0.21 -18.43
C HIS A 54 14.94 0.06 -19.75
N SER A 55 14.60 -1.17 -20.18
CA SER A 55 13.88 -1.35 -21.43
C SER A 55 12.43 -0.86 -21.29
N PRO A 56 11.99 0.09 -22.15
CA PRO A 56 10.65 0.62 -22.10
C PRO A 56 9.62 -0.44 -22.52
N ILE A 57 8.39 -0.32 -22.01
CA ILE A 57 7.28 -1.25 -22.27
C ILE A 57 7.12 -1.62 -23.76
N PRO A 58 7.21 -0.70 -24.73
CA PRO A 58 7.05 -1.00 -26.15
C PRO A 58 8.16 -1.86 -26.77
N GLU A 59 9.34 -1.97 -26.13
CA GLU A 59 10.41 -2.85 -26.60
C GLU A 59 10.24 -4.30 -26.11
N LYS A 60 9.50 -4.47 -25.00
CA LYS A 60 9.22 -5.78 -24.39
C LYS A 60 8.10 -6.53 -25.11
N VAL A 61 7.10 -5.77 -25.55
CA VAL A 61 5.94 -6.24 -26.29
C VAL A 61 6.22 -6.06 -27.78
N ASP A 62 5.92 -7.07 -28.60
CA ASP A 62 6.03 -6.88 -30.06
C ASP A 62 5.09 -5.75 -30.48
N ALA A 63 5.58 -4.76 -31.24
CA ALA A 63 4.91 -3.48 -31.53
C ALA A 63 3.51 -3.58 -32.18
N GLN A 64 3.04 -4.79 -32.47
CA GLN A 64 1.75 -5.11 -33.05
C GLN A 64 0.62 -5.10 -32.00
N ASP A 65 0.91 -5.39 -30.71
CA ASP A 65 -0.09 -5.44 -29.63
C ASP A 65 -0.36 -4.07 -28.98
N LYS A 66 -0.88 -3.15 -29.80
CA LYS A 66 -1.17 -1.76 -29.39
C LYS A 66 -2.09 -1.67 -28.17
N ILE A 67 -3.05 -2.59 -28.03
CA ILE A 67 -3.99 -2.63 -26.90
C ILE A 67 -3.24 -2.83 -25.58
N LEU A 68 -2.31 -3.80 -25.55
CA LEU A 68 -1.55 -4.13 -24.35
C LEU A 68 -0.59 -3.00 -23.99
N ILE A 69 0.08 -2.39 -24.98
CA ILE A 69 0.98 -1.25 -24.77
C ILE A 69 0.22 -0.05 -24.16
N VAL A 70 -0.95 0.29 -24.71
CA VAL A 70 -1.75 1.43 -24.24
C VAL A 70 -2.24 1.22 -22.81
N PHE A 71 -2.84 0.06 -22.50
CA PHE A 71 -3.28 -0.22 -21.13
C PHE A 71 -2.12 -0.35 -20.16
N ALA A 72 -0.98 -0.89 -20.58
CA ALA A 72 0.21 -0.98 -19.75
C ALA A 72 0.76 0.40 -19.39
N ALA A 73 0.84 1.32 -20.36
CA ALA A 73 1.29 2.69 -20.13
C ALA A 73 0.37 3.43 -19.14
N ILE A 74 -0.95 3.34 -19.32
CA ILE A 74 -1.92 3.99 -18.41
C ILE A 74 -1.87 3.38 -17.01
N CYS A 75 -1.81 2.05 -16.89
CA CYS A 75 -1.72 1.40 -15.58
C CYS A 75 -0.40 1.74 -14.86
N LYS A 76 0.70 1.89 -15.61
CA LYS A 76 1.98 2.36 -15.06
C LYS A 76 1.87 3.80 -14.56
N GLU A 77 1.30 4.71 -15.34
CA GLU A 77 1.07 6.11 -14.92
C GLU A 77 0.26 6.17 -13.62
N ILE A 78 -0.80 5.36 -13.49
CA ILE A 78 -1.62 5.32 -12.26
C ILE A 78 -0.79 4.89 -11.04
N ARG A 79 0.11 3.91 -11.18
CA ARG A 79 0.99 3.49 -10.07
C ARG A 79 1.98 4.58 -9.69
N GLU A 80 2.50 5.31 -10.68
CA GLU A 80 3.41 6.44 -10.43
C GLU A 80 2.68 7.56 -9.69
N LEU A 81 1.43 7.86 -10.06
CA LEU A 81 0.58 8.81 -9.35
C LEU A 81 0.31 8.37 -7.89
N GLU A 82 0.09 7.07 -7.65
CA GLU A 82 -0.09 6.53 -6.30
C GLU A 82 1.18 6.69 -5.45
N LYS A 83 2.36 6.39 -6.02
CA LYS A 83 3.65 6.60 -5.35
C LYS A 83 3.91 8.09 -5.09
N GLU A 84 3.61 8.97 -6.04
CA GLU A 84 3.76 10.42 -5.93
C GLU A 84 2.91 10.98 -4.77
N LEU A 85 1.64 10.56 -4.66
CA LEU A 85 0.77 10.92 -3.54
C LEU A 85 1.38 10.53 -2.19
N MET A 86 1.79 9.26 -2.05
CA MET A 86 2.21 8.72 -0.77
C MET A 86 3.57 9.24 -0.30
N LEU A 87 4.48 9.54 -1.23
CA LEU A 87 5.83 10.01 -0.89
C LEU A 87 5.90 11.53 -0.74
N ASN A 88 5.21 12.28 -1.61
CA ASN A 88 5.42 13.72 -1.72
C ASN A 88 4.34 14.55 -1.02
N TYR A 89 3.07 14.16 -1.12
CA TYR A 89 1.96 15.01 -0.68
C TYR A 89 1.32 14.56 0.64
N ALA A 90 1.03 13.27 0.81
CA ALA A 90 0.31 12.76 1.98
C ALA A 90 1.02 13.06 3.32
N PRO A 91 2.36 12.90 3.45
CA PRO A 91 3.07 13.27 4.68
C PRO A 91 2.96 14.76 4.97
N LEU A 92 3.17 15.61 3.96
CA LEU A 92 3.12 17.07 4.12
C LEU A 92 1.75 17.58 4.54
N ILE A 93 0.66 17.03 3.98
CA ILE A 93 -0.72 17.41 4.34
C ILE A 93 -1.04 16.96 5.77
N SER A 94 -0.59 15.76 6.15
CA SER A 94 -0.86 15.19 7.48
C SER A 94 -0.08 15.90 8.59
N ASP A 95 1.12 16.42 8.31
CA ASP A 95 1.98 17.07 9.31
C ASP A 95 1.66 18.58 9.44
N TYR A 96 0.82 19.13 8.56
CA TYR A 96 0.48 20.54 8.58
C TYR A 96 -0.36 20.90 9.81
N GLY A 97 0.10 21.89 10.59
CA GLY A 97 -0.58 22.40 11.78
C GLY A 97 0.03 21.92 13.10
N GLU A 98 0.82 20.85 13.11
CA GLU A 98 1.48 20.35 14.33
C GLU A 98 2.45 21.39 14.96
N ALA A 99 3.07 22.23 14.14
CA ALA A 99 4.03 23.25 14.57
C ALA A 99 3.39 24.57 15.08
N CYS A 100 2.06 24.72 15.01
CA CYS A 100 1.35 25.96 15.38
C CYS A 100 0.34 25.70 16.52
N PRO A 101 0.82 25.43 17.76
CA PRO A 101 -0.04 25.09 18.89
C PRO A 101 -0.96 26.24 19.33
N ASP A 102 -0.55 27.49 19.10
CA ASP A 102 -1.32 28.69 19.44
C ASP A 102 -2.16 29.16 18.25
N LYS A 103 -3.44 28.79 18.24
CA LYS A 103 -4.44 29.26 17.25
C LYS A 103 -4.61 30.79 17.20
N SER A 104 -4.12 31.50 18.21
CA SER A 104 -4.23 32.96 18.33
C SER A 104 -3.15 33.72 17.53
N ASP A 105 -2.05 33.07 17.15
CA ASP A 105 -0.94 33.71 16.44
C ASP A 105 -1.20 33.79 14.93
N ARG A 106 -1.95 34.82 14.53
CA ARG A 106 -2.32 35.08 13.13
C ARG A 106 -1.12 35.23 12.20
N LEU A 107 0.00 35.77 12.67
CA LEU A 107 1.19 35.98 11.85
C LEU A 107 1.90 34.66 11.53
N LYS A 108 2.01 33.76 12.52
CA LYS A 108 2.53 32.40 12.28
C LYS A 108 1.63 31.58 11.37
N ALA A 109 0.31 31.70 11.52
CA ALA A 109 -0.66 31.07 10.62
C ALA A 109 -0.47 31.54 9.17
N LEU A 110 -0.39 32.86 8.94
CA LEU A 110 -0.11 33.46 7.63
C LEU A 110 1.22 33.01 7.04
N SER A 111 2.30 33.08 7.82
CA SER A 111 3.61 32.63 7.36
C SER A 111 3.62 31.15 7.00
N SER A 112 2.88 30.31 7.73
CA SER A 112 2.85 28.87 7.49
C SER A 112 2.07 28.55 6.21
N ILE A 113 0.89 29.15 6.02
CA ILE A 113 0.10 28.92 4.81
C ILE A 113 0.77 29.49 3.56
N CYS A 114 1.44 30.64 3.64
CA CYS A 114 2.18 31.19 2.50
C CYS A 114 3.33 30.26 2.05
N LYS A 115 4.02 29.60 2.99
CA LYS A 115 5.05 28.60 2.67
C LYS A 115 4.46 27.31 2.12
N PHE A 116 3.25 26.95 2.52
CA PHE A 116 2.56 25.73 2.11
C PHE A 116 1.74 25.89 0.82
N LEU A 117 1.45 27.12 0.41
CA LEU A 117 0.64 27.42 -0.77
C LEU A 117 1.19 26.80 -2.07
N PRO A 118 2.53 26.79 -2.34
CA PRO A 118 3.07 26.07 -3.50
C PRO A 118 2.72 24.58 -3.48
N THR A 119 2.80 23.94 -2.31
CA THR A 119 2.41 22.53 -2.15
C THR A 119 0.93 22.32 -2.43
N LEU A 120 0.04 23.23 -1.98
CA LEU A 120 -1.38 23.16 -2.30
C LEU A 120 -1.65 23.33 -3.81
N GLN A 121 -0.89 24.20 -4.47
CA GLN A 121 -0.97 24.38 -5.93
C GLN A 121 -0.50 23.12 -6.67
N ASP A 122 0.60 22.50 -6.23
CA ASP A 122 1.09 21.24 -6.79
C ASP A 122 0.07 20.12 -6.62
N VAL A 123 -0.57 20.02 -5.45
CA VAL A 123 -1.68 19.07 -5.23
C VAL A 123 -2.86 19.36 -6.15
N SER A 124 -3.18 20.63 -6.44
CA SER A 124 -4.22 20.99 -7.42
C SER A 124 -3.91 20.45 -8.81
N ASN A 125 -2.67 20.69 -9.27
CA ASN A 125 -2.18 20.23 -10.57
C ASN A 125 -2.16 18.70 -10.65
N PHE A 126 -1.71 18.04 -9.58
CA PHE A 126 -1.72 16.59 -9.43
C PHE A 126 -3.14 16.02 -9.56
N VAL A 127 -4.13 16.62 -8.87
CA VAL A 127 -5.54 16.21 -8.98
C VAL A 127 -6.05 16.38 -10.42
N HIS A 128 -5.67 17.45 -11.11
CA HIS A 128 -6.02 17.65 -12.52
C HIS A 128 -5.44 16.55 -13.42
N ARG A 129 -4.15 16.22 -13.24
CA ARG A 129 -3.49 15.11 -13.95
C ARG A 129 -4.21 13.78 -13.70
N CYS A 130 -4.53 13.45 -12.45
CA CYS A 130 -5.29 12.24 -12.11
C CYS A 130 -6.65 12.17 -12.84
N ARG A 131 -7.36 13.29 -13.00
CA ARG A 131 -8.63 13.34 -13.75
C ARG A 131 -8.42 13.16 -15.26
N GLN A 132 -7.34 13.70 -15.81
CA GLN A 132 -6.97 13.46 -17.21
C GLN A 132 -6.66 11.98 -17.46
N THR A 133 -5.84 11.35 -16.60
CA THR A 133 -5.55 9.91 -16.67
C THR A 133 -6.82 9.06 -16.55
N LEU A 134 -7.77 9.46 -15.68
CA LEU A 134 -9.07 8.80 -15.56
C LEU A 134 -9.87 8.89 -16.88
N ASN A 135 -9.94 10.08 -17.50
CA ASN A 135 -10.61 10.27 -18.77
C ASN A 135 -9.96 9.42 -19.88
N HIS A 136 -8.63 9.42 -19.98
CA HIS A 136 -7.91 8.61 -20.96
C HIS A 136 -8.21 7.12 -20.77
N LEU A 137 -8.18 6.61 -19.53
CA LEU A 137 -8.49 5.21 -19.25
C LEU A 137 -9.91 4.82 -19.72
N LEU A 138 -10.90 5.66 -19.43
CA LEU A 138 -12.28 5.42 -19.83
C LEU A 138 -12.49 5.50 -21.34
N GLN A 139 -11.82 6.45 -22.01
CA GLN A 139 -11.85 6.57 -23.46
C GLN A 139 -11.22 5.33 -24.13
N GLN A 140 -10.10 4.81 -23.61
CA GLN A 140 -9.50 3.59 -24.14
C GLN A 140 -10.38 2.36 -23.93
N LEU A 141 -11.04 2.24 -22.77
CA LEU A 141 -12.05 1.20 -22.56
C LEU A 141 -13.20 1.35 -23.55
N LEU A 142 -13.71 2.56 -23.78
CA LEU A 142 -14.78 2.81 -24.75
C LEU A 142 -14.37 2.43 -26.18
N CYS A 143 -13.19 2.84 -26.63
CA CYS A 143 -12.63 2.46 -27.92
C CYS A 143 -12.52 0.95 -28.06
N TYR A 144 -12.05 0.26 -27.02
CA TYR A 144 -11.93 -1.19 -27.00
C TYR A 144 -13.28 -1.90 -27.16
N TYR A 145 -14.28 -1.56 -26.34
CA TYR A 145 -15.60 -2.21 -26.42
C TYR A 145 -16.36 -1.85 -27.71
N ASN A 146 -16.12 -0.66 -28.29
CA ASN A 146 -16.67 -0.32 -29.60
C ASN A 146 -16.00 -1.11 -30.72
N PHE A 147 -14.68 -1.28 -30.64
CA PHE A 147 -13.91 -2.09 -31.59
C PHE A 147 -14.39 -3.56 -31.61
N GLN A 148 -14.58 -4.17 -30.43
CA GLN A 148 -15.11 -5.53 -30.31
C GLN A 148 -16.48 -5.70 -31.00
N LYS A 149 -17.39 -4.74 -30.80
CA LYS A 149 -18.71 -4.76 -31.45
C LYS A 149 -18.61 -4.75 -32.98
N THR A 150 -17.64 -4.00 -33.52
CA THR A 150 -17.45 -3.89 -34.98
C THR A 150 -16.77 -5.10 -35.59
N THR A 151 -15.86 -5.76 -34.87
CA THR A 151 -15.08 -6.88 -35.42
C THR A 151 -15.72 -8.26 -35.17
N GLN A 152 -16.78 -8.35 -34.36
CA GLN A 152 -17.39 -9.61 -33.89
C GLN A 152 -16.40 -10.57 -33.23
N ILE A 153 -15.20 -10.08 -32.88
CA ILE A 153 -14.24 -10.84 -32.11
C ILE A 153 -14.77 -10.88 -30.68
N VAL A 154 -15.22 -12.05 -30.25
CA VAL A 154 -15.59 -12.32 -28.87
C VAL A 154 -14.30 -12.38 -28.06
N SER A 155 -13.68 -11.22 -27.82
CA SER A 155 -12.56 -11.17 -26.90
C SER A 155 -13.14 -11.21 -25.49
N SER A 156 -12.96 -12.38 -24.92
CA SER A 156 -13.39 -12.79 -23.59
C SER A 156 -12.40 -12.34 -22.52
N ALA A 157 -11.71 -11.22 -22.82
CA ALA A 157 -10.68 -10.63 -22.01
C ALA A 157 -11.22 -10.12 -20.67
N GLN A 158 -10.65 -10.62 -19.59
CA GLN A 158 -11.00 -10.23 -18.23
C GLN A 158 -10.07 -9.11 -17.76
N PHE A 159 -10.45 -7.85 -18.00
CA PHE A 159 -9.72 -6.63 -17.63
C PHE A 159 -9.56 -6.38 -16.11
N VAL A 160 -9.37 -7.42 -15.31
CA VAL A 160 -9.22 -7.36 -13.85
C VAL A 160 -8.07 -6.43 -13.44
N ALA A 161 -6.92 -6.49 -14.11
CA ALA A 161 -5.78 -5.61 -13.83
C ALA A 161 -6.10 -4.13 -14.14
N VAL A 162 -6.84 -3.88 -15.22
CA VAL A 162 -7.26 -2.52 -15.61
C VAL A 162 -8.30 -1.97 -14.63
N PHE A 163 -9.29 -2.76 -14.22
CA PHE A 163 -10.26 -2.34 -13.19
C PHE A 163 -9.62 -2.18 -11.81
N SER A 164 -8.59 -2.96 -11.50
CA SER A 164 -7.80 -2.76 -10.28
C SER A 164 -7.05 -1.43 -10.32
N SER A 165 -6.45 -1.09 -11.47
CA SER A 165 -5.79 0.21 -11.67
C SER A 165 -6.78 1.37 -11.63
N LEU A 166 -7.98 1.22 -12.23
CA LEU A 166 -9.07 2.19 -12.06
C LEU A 166 -9.42 2.39 -10.57
N SER A 167 -9.48 1.31 -9.80
CA SER A 167 -9.76 1.39 -8.36
C SER A 167 -8.67 2.14 -7.60
N SER A 168 -7.39 1.89 -7.92
CA SER A 168 -6.25 2.65 -7.35
C SER A 168 -6.33 4.13 -7.69
N LEU A 169 -6.64 4.49 -8.94
CA LEU A 169 -6.77 5.89 -9.35
C LEU A 169 -7.92 6.59 -8.62
N LEU A 170 -9.07 5.93 -8.49
CA LEU A 170 -10.21 6.49 -7.76
C LEU A 170 -9.93 6.65 -6.26
N LYS A 171 -9.17 5.71 -5.69
CA LYS A 171 -8.71 5.76 -4.30
C LYS A 171 -7.87 7.00 -4.00
N ILE A 172 -7.02 7.45 -4.94
CA ILE A 172 -6.22 8.69 -4.78
C ILE A 172 -7.12 9.89 -4.42
N PHE A 173 -8.25 10.06 -5.10
CA PHE A 173 -9.18 11.16 -4.81
C PHE A 173 -9.79 11.05 -3.42
N VAL A 174 -10.18 9.83 -3.01
CA VAL A 174 -10.77 9.59 -1.69
C VAL A 174 -9.75 9.79 -0.58
N VAL A 175 -8.49 9.35 -0.78
CA VAL A 175 -7.41 9.57 0.18
C VAL A 175 -7.17 11.07 0.37
N LEU A 176 -7.13 11.87 -0.70
CA LEU A 176 -7.00 13.32 -0.58
C LEU A 176 -8.19 13.94 0.17
N ASP A 177 -9.43 13.56 -0.17
CA ASP A 177 -10.61 14.04 0.57
C ASP A 177 -10.50 13.73 2.07
N VAL A 178 -10.09 12.51 2.45
CA VAL A 178 -9.91 12.10 3.85
C VAL A 178 -8.76 12.84 4.53
N LEU A 179 -7.64 13.05 3.84
CA LEU A 179 -6.49 13.80 4.40
C LEU A 179 -6.84 15.26 4.69
N PHE A 180 -7.57 15.91 3.78
CA PHE A 180 -8.03 17.29 4.00
C PHE A 180 -9.18 17.39 5.01
N GLU A 181 -9.93 16.31 5.25
CA GLU A 181 -10.97 16.22 6.28
C GLU A 181 -10.38 15.95 7.69
N GLY A 182 -9.37 15.08 7.78
CA GLY A 182 -8.86 14.50 9.02
C GLY A 182 -7.99 15.39 9.91
N ASN A 183 -7.62 16.60 9.47
CA ASN A 183 -6.97 17.56 10.33
C ASN A 183 -8.03 18.18 11.24
N ASN A 184 -8.06 17.84 12.54
CA ASN A 184 -9.01 18.42 13.50
C ASN A 184 -9.01 19.96 13.38
N ASP A 185 -10.19 20.55 13.22
CA ASP A 185 -10.46 21.97 12.91
C ASP A 185 -9.97 22.50 11.53
N ASN A 186 -9.48 21.62 10.64
CA ASN A 186 -8.97 21.91 9.30
C ASN A 186 -8.13 23.23 9.23
N PRO A 187 -6.96 23.26 9.89
CA PRO A 187 -6.12 24.45 9.99
C PRO A 187 -5.67 24.96 8.61
N ILE A 188 -5.55 24.07 7.60
CA ILE A 188 -5.25 24.46 6.22
C ILE A 188 -6.34 25.39 5.71
N LYS A 189 -7.61 24.97 5.83
CA LYS A 189 -8.77 25.76 5.39
C LYS A 189 -8.91 27.05 6.17
N GLU A 190 -8.75 27.01 7.49
CA GLU A 190 -8.81 28.21 8.33
C GLU A 190 -7.72 29.22 7.95
N HIS A 191 -6.47 28.78 7.82
CA HIS A 191 -5.35 29.65 7.47
C HIS A 191 -5.47 30.20 6.04
N LEU A 192 -6.01 29.41 5.10
CA LEU A 192 -6.21 29.86 3.71
C LEU A 192 -7.34 30.89 3.59
N ILE A 193 -8.45 30.70 4.31
CA ILE A 193 -9.52 31.71 4.41
C ILE A 193 -8.98 33.00 5.06
N LEU A 194 -8.10 32.87 6.05
CA LEU A 194 -7.45 34.01 6.69
C LEU A 194 -6.52 34.75 5.71
N LEU A 195 -5.77 34.02 4.88
CA LEU A 195 -4.96 34.61 3.80
C LEU A 195 -5.84 35.35 2.77
N GLU A 196 -6.91 34.72 2.30
CA GLU A 196 -7.88 35.31 1.36
C GLU A 196 -8.45 36.64 1.89
N LYS A 197 -8.84 36.67 3.18
CA LYS A 197 -9.33 37.90 3.84
C LYS A 197 -8.27 39.00 3.86
N VAL A 198 -7.02 38.67 4.19
CA VAL A 198 -5.92 39.66 4.26
C VAL A 198 -5.61 40.24 2.89
N VAL A 199 -5.57 39.41 1.85
CA VAL A 199 -5.37 39.87 0.46
C VAL A 199 -6.51 40.78 0.01
N ASN A 200 -7.76 40.45 0.36
CA ASN A 200 -8.93 41.25 -0.02
C ASN A 200 -9.02 42.60 0.72
N THR A 201 -8.64 42.64 2.00
CA THR A 201 -8.77 43.82 2.89
C THR A 201 -7.60 44.80 2.82
N SER A 202 -6.41 44.37 2.41
CA SER A 202 -5.26 45.27 2.27
C SER A 202 -5.36 46.10 0.98
N GLU A 203 -5.55 47.42 1.10
CA GLU A 203 -5.74 48.32 -0.06
C GLU A 203 -4.42 48.83 -0.67
N VAL A 204 -3.32 48.85 0.09
CA VAL A 204 -2.13 49.64 -0.28
C VAL A 204 -0.96 48.80 -0.82
N GLU A 205 -0.72 47.58 -0.33
CA GLU A 205 0.45 46.76 -0.71
C GLU A 205 0.14 45.61 -1.69
N PHE A 206 -1.14 45.27 -1.89
CA PHE A 206 -1.58 44.08 -2.65
C PHE A 206 -2.48 44.41 -3.85
N SER A 207 -2.51 45.67 -4.31
CA SER A 207 -3.40 46.13 -5.39
C SER A 207 -3.24 45.37 -6.71
N GLY A 208 -2.04 44.87 -7.03
CA GLY A 208 -1.79 44.00 -8.19
C GLY A 208 -2.08 42.52 -7.98
N LEU A 209 -2.39 42.09 -6.74
CA LEU A 209 -2.65 40.69 -6.37
C LEU A 209 -4.14 40.38 -6.22
N LYS A 210 -5.00 41.40 -6.05
CA LYS A 210 -6.46 41.26 -5.92
C LYS A 210 -7.13 40.66 -7.17
N ASP A 211 -6.68 41.05 -8.35
CA ASP A 211 -7.12 40.50 -9.65
C ASP A 211 -6.03 39.61 -10.29
N GLY A 212 -5.07 39.15 -9.47
CA GLY A 212 -3.87 38.46 -9.93
C GLY A 212 -3.95 36.93 -9.88
N PRO A 213 -2.93 36.23 -10.42
CA PRO A 213 -2.84 34.76 -10.42
C PRO A 213 -2.84 34.14 -9.02
N LEU A 214 -2.50 34.92 -7.98
CA LEU A 214 -2.55 34.45 -6.59
C LEU A 214 -3.99 34.22 -6.12
N MET A 215 -4.92 35.14 -6.42
CA MET A 215 -6.32 35.00 -6.03
C MET A 215 -7.03 33.90 -6.80
N SER A 216 -6.65 33.67 -8.06
CA SER A 216 -7.14 32.51 -8.81
C SER A 216 -6.64 31.20 -8.20
N VAL A 217 -5.36 31.11 -7.79
CA VAL A 217 -4.82 29.91 -7.13
C VAL A 217 -5.49 29.68 -5.77
N ILE A 218 -5.67 30.73 -4.95
CA ILE A 218 -6.36 30.61 -3.65
C ILE A 218 -7.80 30.13 -3.85
N SER A 219 -8.52 30.72 -4.81
CA SER A 219 -9.88 30.31 -5.14
C SER A 219 -9.93 28.87 -5.64
N ASP A 220 -9.06 28.50 -6.58
CA ASP A 220 -9.00 27.15 -7.12
C ASP A 220 -8.71 26.11 -6.03
N VAL A 221 -7.78 26.39 -5.11
CA VAL A 221 -7.49 25.50 -3.98
C VAL A 221 -8.69 25.41 -3.03
N LEU A 222 -9.34 26.53 -2.70
CA LEU A 222 -10.52 26.54 -1.82
C LEU A 222 -11.70 25.75 -2.43
N PHE A 223 -11.99 25.95 -3.71
CA PHE A 223 -13.14 25.35 -4.38
C PHE A 223 -12.89 23.92 -4.87
N ASN A 224 -11.70 23.61 -5.40
CA ASN A 224 -11.43 22.31 -6.02
C ASN A 224 -10.79 21.29 -5.08
N ILE A 225 -10.10 21.74 -4.02
CA ILE A 225 -9.42 20.87 -3.07
C ILE A 225 -10.13 20.89 -1.71
N LEU A 226 -10.28 22.07 -1.09
CA LEU A 226 -10.77 22.20 0.29
C LEU A 226 -12.31 22.19 0.42
N SER A 227 -13.02 21.99 -0.69
CA SER A 227 -14.45 21.68 -0.70
C SER A 227 -14.75 20.25 -0.23
N LEU A 228 -13.73 19.40 -0.04
CA LEU A 228 -13.85 17.99 0.37
C LEU A 228 -14.77 17.18 -0.55
N ASN A 229 -14.68 17.51 -1.83
CA ASN A 229 -15.46 16.91 -2.91
C ASN A 229 -14.58 16.59 -4.13
N ILE A 230 -13.32 16.25 -3.90
CA ILE A 230 -12.37 15.90 -4.97
C ILE A 230 -12.91 14.68 -5.73
N PHE A 231 -13.32 13.63 -5.00
CA PHE A 231 -13.92 12.43 -5.59
C PHE A 231 -15.26 12.73 -6.26
N GLY A 232 -16.13 13.51 -5.61
CA GLY A 232 -17.44 13.82 -6.17
C GLY A 232 -17.38 14.69 -7.42
N ALA A 233 -16.42 15.61 -7.53
CA ALA A 233 -16.14 16.34 -8.76
C ALA A 233 -15.71 15.41 -9.90
N SER A 234 -14.93 14.36 -9.58
CA SER A 234 -14.54 13.32 -10.56
C SER A 234 -15.70 12.43 -11.03
N LEU A 235 -16.90 12.51 -10.41
CA LEU A 235 -18.10 11.83 -10.91
C LEU A 235 -18.76 12.60 -12.07
N GLN A 236 -18.47 13.89 -12.22
CA GLN A 236 -19.05 14.75 -13.27
C GLN A 236 -18.30 14.56 -14.59
N MET A 237 -18.42 13.38 -15.18
CA MET A 237 -17.70 13.00 -16.40
C MET A 237 -18.44 13.39 -17.69
N HIS A 238 -17.67 13.60 -18.76
CA HIS A 238 -18.16 13.89 -20.12
C HIS A 238 -19.16 12.82 -20.63
N MET A 239 -20.11 13.25 -21.46
CA MET A 239 -21.23 12.43 -21.93
C MET A 239 -20.79 11.17 -22.68
N GLU A 240 -19.68 11.22 -23.43
CA GLU A 240 -19.15 10.08 -24.19
C GLU A 240 -18.80 8.90 -23.29
N ASN A 241 -18.23 9.15 -22.10
CA ASN A 241 -17.87 8.12 -21.15
C ASN A 241 -19.11 7.40 -20.55
N ARG A 242 -20.27 8.06 -20.54
CA ARG A 242 -21.54 7.44 -20.07
C ARG A 242 -22.04 6.36 -21.03
N SER A 243 -21.66 6.44 -22.32
CA SER A 243 -22.05 5.43 -23.33
C SER A 243 -21.47 4.04 -23.03
N LEU A 244 -20.37 3.97 -22.27
CA LEU A 244 -19.79 2.71 -21.79
C LEU A 244 -20.78 1.90 -20.94
N GLY A 245 -21.61 2.60 -20.15
CA GLY A 245 -22.69 2.00 -19.38
C GLY A 245 -23.76 1.31 -20.23
N ASN A 246 -23.85 1.59 -21.53
CA ASN A 246 -24.79 0.90 -22.42
C ASN A 246 -24.22 -0.41 -22.99
N CYS A 247 -22.91 -0.65 -22.87
CA CYS A 247 -22.28 -1.89 -23.31
C CYS A 247 -22.55 -3.03 -22.32
N VAL A 248 -23.13 -4.13 -22.83
CA VAL A 248 -23.48 -5.32 -22.04
C VAL A 248 -22.22 -6.05 -21.57
N ASP A 249 -21.22 -6.19 -22.44
CA ASP A 249 -19.96 -6.88 -22.11
C ASP A 249 -19.19 -6.15 -21.02
N PHE A 250 -19.10 -4.82 -21.12
CA PHE A 250 -18.51 -3.98 -20.06
C PHE A 250 -19.21 -4.18 -18.72
N LYS A 251 -20.55 -4.16 -18.70
CA LYS A 251 -21.35 -4.43 -17.49
C LYS A 251 -21.03 -5.80 -16.89
N ASN A 252 -20.94 -6.82 -17.74
CA ASN A 252 -20.66 -8.19 -17.32
C ASN A 252 -19.25 -8.32 -16.74
N HIS A 253 -18.24 -7.77 -17.42
CA HIS A 253 -16.85 -7.77 -16.95
C HIS A 253 -16.69 -7.00 -15.63
N LEU A 254 -17.36 -5.85 -15.48
CA LEU A 254 -17.33 -5.07 -14.25
C LEU A 254 -18.03 -5.79 -13.08
N ASN A 255 -19.18 -6.42 -13.34
CA ASN A 255 -19.87 -7.23 -12.32
C ASN A 255 -19.08 -8.47 -11.92
N TYR A 256 -18.41 -9.12 -12.88
CA TYR A 256 -17.49 -10.21 -12.60
C TYR A 256 -16.33 -9.75 -11.70
N PHE A 257 -15.73 -8.59 -12.01
CA PHE A 257 -14.70 -7.99 -11.18
C PHE A 257 -15.18 -7.78 -9.74
N PHE A 258 -16.38 -7.20 -9.53
CA PHE A 258 -16.92 -7.02 -8.19
C PHE A 258 -17.11 -8.33 -7.45
N LYS A 259 -17.74 -9.34 -8.08
CA LYS A 259 -17.99 -10.65 -7.46
C LYS A 259 -16.69 -11.35 -7.07
N ASN A 260 -15.68 -11.32 -7.94
CA ASN A 260 -14.38 -11.92 -7.71
C ASN A 260 -13.63 -11.22 -6.56
N ARG A 261 -13.67 -9.88 -6.49
CA ARG A 261 -13.03 -9.15 -5.39
C ARG A 261 -13.75 -9.33 -4.06
N ILE A 262 -15.07 -9.41 -4.06
CA ILE A 262 -15.87 -9.69 -2.85
C ILE A 262 -15.59 -11.08 -2.31
N SER A 263 -15.54 -12.11 -3.17
CA SER A 263 -15.24 -13.48 -2.72
C SER A 263 -13.83 -13.62 -2.12
N LEU A 264 -12.85 -12.86 -2.63
CA LEU A 264 -11.51 -12.81 -2.05
C LEU A 264 -11.50 -12.20 -0.64
N VAL A 265 -12.36 -11.22 -0.36
CA VAL A 265 -12.47 -10.60 0.97
C VAL A 265 -13.26 -11.48 1.93
N GLU A 266 -14.24 -12.25 1.46
CA GLU A 266 -15.02 -13.16 2.30
C GLU A 266 -14.23 -14.40 2.74
N THR A 267 -13.23 -14.81 1.95
CA THR A 267 -12.44 -16.04 2.19
C THR A 267 -11.22 -15.84 3.08
N LYS A 268 -10.68 -14.62 3.14
CA LYS A 268 -9.60 -14.26 4.06
C LYS A 268 -10.22 -13.63 5.29
N ASP A 269 -9.76 -14.02 6.49
CA ASP A 269 -10.09 -13.28 7.71
C ASP A 269 -9.65 -11.81 7.57
N THR A 270 -10.09 -10.92 8.47
CA THR A 270 -9.95 -9.45 8.37
C THR A 270 -8.49 -8.95 8.44
N ASP A 271 -7.71 -9.25 7.40
CA ASP A 271 -6.33 -8.82 7.19
C ASP A 271 -6.29 -7.44 6.51
N MET A 272 -5.15 -6.74 6.64
CA MET A 272 -4.93 -5.42 6.02
C MET A 272 -5.23 -5.41 4.52
N ASP A 273 -4.67 -6.38 3.80
CA ASP A 273 -4.80 -6.45 2.34
C ASP A 273 -6.27 -6.67 1.93
N SER A 274 -7.03 -7.46 2.70
CA SER A 274 -8.46 -7.68 2.50
C SER A 274 -9.27 -6.40 2.71
N LEU A 275 -8.92 -5.59 3.71
CA LEU A 275 -9.57 -4.30 3.97
C LEU A 275 -9.27 -3.26 2.88
N VAL A 276 -8.05 -3.22 2.36
CA VAL A 276 -7.69 -2.36 1.21
C VAL A 276 -8.47 -2.79 -0.03
N ILE A 277 -8.58 -4.10 -0.31
CA ILE A 277 -9.38 -4.63 -1.42
C ILE A 277 -10.86 -4.23 -1.24
N LEU A 278 -11.41 -4.36 -0.02
CA LEU A 278 -12.77 -3.93 0.27
C LEU A 278 -12.97 -2.44 -0.01
N SER A 279 -12.06 -1.58 0.46
CA SER A 279 -12.10 -0.14 0.20
C SER A 279 -12.09 0.15 -1.32
N ASN A 280 -11.20 -0.50 -2.07
CA ASN A 280 -11.13 -0.37 -3.53
C ASN A 280 -12.43 -0.78 -4.23
N VAL A 281 -13.05 -1.90 -3.81
CA VAL A 281 -14.32 -2.37 -4.36
C VAL A 281 -15.45 -1.37 -4.09
N ILE A 282 -15.53 -0.83 -2.87
CA ILE A 282 -16.54 0.15 -2.48
C ILE A 282 -16.43 1.42 -3.34
N ILE A 283 -15.22 1.97 -3.47
CA ILE A 283 -14.96 3.19 -4.24
C ILE A 283 -15.34 3.01 -5.71
N THR A 284 -14.91 1.90 -6.32
CA THR A 284 -15.20 1.59 -7.72
C THR A 284 -16.68 1.30 -7.95
N TYR A 285 -17.36 0.66 -7.00
CA TYR A 285 -18.81 0.44 -7.07
C TYR A 285 -19.59 1.76 -7.03
N VAL A 286 -19.24 2.66 -6.11
CA VAL A 286 -19.84 4.00 -6.02
C VAL A 286 -19.65 4.77 -7.33
N PHE A 287 -18.44 4.72 -7.89
CA PHE A 287 -18.15 5.32 -9.19
C PHE A 287 -19.00 4.70 -10.31
N ALA A 288 -19.09 3.38 -10.38
CA ALA A 288 -19.82 2.67 -11.42
C ALA A 288 -21.34 2.96 -11.41
N VAL A 289 -21.95 3.00 -10.21
CA VAL A 289 -23.35 3.39 -10.05
C VAL A 289 -23.54 4.85 -10.47
N ASN A 290 -22.62 5.73 -10.09
CA ASN A 290 -22.78 7.15 -10.32
C ASN A 290 -22.57 7.60 -11.77
N VAL A 291 -21.55 7.04 -12.44
CA VAL A 291 -21.14 7.43 -13.80
C VAL A 291 -21.85 6.61 -14.86
N PHE A 292 -21.98 5.29 -14.66
CA PHE A 292 -22.53 4.37 -15.66
C PHE A 292 -23.97 3.92 -15.36
N GLY A 293 -24.50 4.19 -14.17
CA GLY A 293 -25.82 3.69 -13.75
C GLY A 293 -25.87 2.17 -13.57
N ILE A 294 -24.71 1.51 -13.40
CA ILE A 294 -24.62 0.06 -13.26
C ILE A 294 -24.82 -0.30 -11.78
N SER A 295 -25.88 -1.04 -11.48
CA SER A 295 -26.20 -1.48 -10.11
C SER A 295 -26.69 -2.93 -10.12
N ASP A 296 -25.93 -3.84 -9.51
CA ASP A 296 -26.36 -5.22 -9.23
C ASP A 296 -26.80 -5.32 -7.76
N LYS A 297 -28.05 -5.73 -7.53
CA LYS A 297 -28.64 -5.82 -6.18
C LYS A 297 -27.92 -6.81 -5.26
N LYS A 298 -27.32 -7.88 -5.79
CA LYS A 298 -26.56 -8.87 -5.01
C LYS A 298 -25.23 -8.25 -4.57
N VAL A 299 -24.51 -7.63 -5.51
CA VAL A 299 -23.24 -6.94 -5.24
C VAL A 299 -23.46 -5.83 -4.20
N HIS A 300 -24.50 -5.02 -4.36
CA HIS A 300 -24.86 -3.96 -3.40
C HIS A 300 -25.05 -4.51 -1.97
N ARG A 301 -25.82 -5.60 -1.83
CA ARG A 301 -26.07 -6.23 -0.52
C ARG A 301 -24.78 -6.74 0.11
N SER A 302 -23.95 -7.47 -0.64
CA SER A 302 -22.67 -7.97 -0.15
C SER A 302 -21.75 -6.84 0.32
N ILE A 303 -21.62 -5.77 -0.46
CA ILE A 303 -20.83 -4.58 -0.08
C ILE A 303 -21.37 -3.95 1.21
N ARG A 304 -22.69 -3.83 1.33
CA ARG A 304 -23.34 -3.27 2.51
C ARG A 304 -23.13 -4.13 3.76
N ASP A 305 -23.18 -5.44 3.62
CA ASP A 305 -23.03 -6.36 4.74
C ASP A 305 -21.55 -6.43 5.18
N LEU A 306 -20.61 -6.39 4.24
CA LEU A 306 -19.17 -6.30 4.53
C LEU A 306 -18.76 -4.97 5.18
N SER A 307 -19.33 -3.84 4.75
CA SER A 307 -19.08 -2.52 5.38
C SER A 307 -19.65 -2.42 6.80
N LYS A 308 -20.73 -3.16 7.12
CA LYS A 308 -21.21 -3.29 8.49
C LYS A 308 -20.29 -4.14 9.36
N LYS A 309 -19.71 -5.21 8.79
CA LYS A 309 -18.74 -6.06 9.48
C LYS A 309 -17.43 -5.31 9.77
N CYS A 310 -16.95 -4.51 8.80
CA CYS A 310 -15.72 -3.74 8.90
C CYS A 310 -16.03 -2.24 9.03
N THR A 311 -16.35 -1.80 10.26
CA THR A 311 -16.78 -0.42 10.53
C THR A 311 -15.69 0.61 10.22
N VAL A 312 -14.44 0.29 10.52
CA VAL A 312 -13.26 1.08 10.17
C VAL A 312 -12.41 0.25 9.21
N SER A 313 -12.04 0.86 8.09
CA SER A 313 -11.16 0.24 7.08
C SER A 313 -9.94 1.11 6.84
N THR A 314 -8.90 0.51 6.27
CA THR A 314 -7.72 1.23 5.77
C THR A 314 -7.89 1.54 4.28
N LEU A 315 -7.52 2.75 3.85
CA LEU A 315 -7.44 3.13 2.43
C LEU A 315 -6.03 2.86 1.91
N CYS A 316 -5.05 3.42 2.61
CA CYS A 316 -3.63 3.29 2.32
C CYS A 316 -2.88 3.45 3.65
N ASP A 317 -1.57 3.27 3.59
CA ASP A 317 -0.69 3.22 4.74
C ASP A 317 -0.86 4.43 5.69
N GLY A 318 -1.67 4.23 6.73
CA GLY A 318 -1.96 5.24 7.75
C GLY A 318 -3.20 6.09 7.57
N VAL A 319 -3.87 6.02 6.42
CA VAL A 319 -5.12 6.73 6.16
C VAL A 319 -6.29 5.77 6.37
N MET A 320 -7.01 5.98 7.48
CA MET A 320 -8.17 5.19 7.86
C MET A 320 -9.45 5.96 7.53
N TRP A 321 -10.54 5.23 7.29
CA TRP A 321 -11.84 5.83 6.95
C TRP A 321 -13.00 4.93 7.38
N ILE A 322 -14.22 5.46 7.25
CA ILE A 322 -15.48 4.73 7.55
C ILE A 322 -16.21 4.46 6.22
N PRO A 323 -16.15 3.23 5.68
CA PRO A 323 -16.74 2.92 4.37
C PRO A 323 -18.25 3.18 4.28
N SER A 324 -18.98 2.93 5.38
CA SER A 324 -20.43 3.16 5.44
C SER A 324 -20.80 4.63 5.24
N ASN A 325 -20.03 5.56 5.82
CA ASN A 325 -20.27 7.00 5.67
C ASN A 325 -20.05 7.44 4.22
N PHE A 326 -19.07 6.86 3.55
CA PHE A 326 -18.81 7.12 2.13
C PHE A 326 -19.94 6.61 1.23
N LEU A 327 -20.44 5.39 1.47
CA LEU A 327 -21.59 4.83 0.76
C LEU A 327 -22.82 5.73 0.91
N LEU A 328 -23.08 6.20 2.14
CA LEU A 328 -24.17 7.14 2.42
C LEU A 328 -24.02 8.44 1.61
N LYS A 329 -22.88 9.13 1.75
CA LYS A 329 -22.62 10.42 1.09
C LYS A 329 -22.83 10.37 -0.44
N HIS A 330 -22.49 9.26 -1.10
CA HIS A 330 -22.43 9.20 -2.56
C HIS A 330 -23.51 8.34 -3.24
N LEU A 331 -24.32 7.54 -2.52
CA LEU A 331 -25.36 6.68 -3.11
C LEU A 331 -26.79 7.00 -2.68
N GLU A 332 -26.98 7.74 -1.58
CA GLU A 332 -28.30 8.01 -0.98
C GLU A 332 -29.33 8.57 -1.99
N LEU A 333 -28.95 9.58 -2.78
CA LEU A 333 -29.87 10.27 -3.69
C LEU A 333 -30.31 9.43 -4.89
N LYS A 334 -29.55 8.39 -5.26
CA LYS A 334 -29.82 7.59 -6.47
C LYS A 334 -30.56 6.28 -6.20
N LEU A 335 -30.31 5.64 -5.06
CA LEU A 335 -30.90 4.34 -4.75
C LEU A 335 -32.20 4.42 -3.91
N ARG A 336 -32.57 5.62 -3.42
CA ARG A 336 -33.80 5.84 -2.62
C ARG A 336 -33.95 4.82 -1.47
N GLU A 337 -32.87 4.53 -0.76
CA GLU A 337 -32.87 3.57 0.36
C GLU A 337 -33.02 4.29 1.72
N ASN A 338 -33.56 3.58 2.72
CA ASN A 338 -33.76 4.10 4.07
C ASN A 338 -32.40 4.42 4.75
N VAL A 339 -32.13 5.72 4.93
CA VAL A 339 -30.92 6.32 5.52
C VAL A 339 -30.55 5.77 6.91
N SER A 340 -31.53 5.28 7.68
CA SER A 340 -31.35 4.82 9.06
C SER A 340 -30.48 3.57 9.24
N ASN A 341 -30.29 2.76 8.19
CA ASN A 341 -29.66 1.43 8.32
C ASN A 341 -28.14 1.40 8.07
N LEU A 342 -27.53 2.54 7.70
CA LEU A 342 -26.12 2.67 7.36
C LEU A 342 -25.39 3.76 8.16
N ASN A 343 -26.13 4.61 8.89
CA ASN A 343 -25.54 5.66 9.71
C ASN A 343 -24.72 5.05 10.84
N VAL A 344 -23.40 5.16 10.73
CA VAL A 344 -22.50 4.81 11.82
C VAL A 344 -22.46 6.01 12.76
N ASN A 345 -23.34 5.97 13.77
CA ASN A 345 -23.40 7.02 14.77
C ASN A 345 -22.15 6.98 15.68
N GLN A 346 -21.83 8.09 16.33
CA GLN A 346 -20.76 8.18 17.33
C GLN A 346 -20.84 7.08 18.40
N GLN A 347 -22.05 6.61 18.74
CA GLN A 347 -22.27 5.50 19.68
C GLN A 347 -21.73 4.16 19.16
N THR A 348 -21.87 3.87 17.86
CA THR A 348 -21.33 2.65 17.24
C THR A 348 -19.81 2.66 17.27
N LEU A 349 -19.20 3.82 16.98
CA LEU A 349 -17.75 4.02 17.07
C LEU A 349 -17.24 3.88 18.51
N CYS A 350 -17.95 4.43 19.50
CA CYS A 350 -17.62 4.24 20.92
C CYS A 350 -17.62 2.76 21.31
N ARG A 351 -18.64 2.00 20.88
CA ARG A 351 -18.70 0.56 21.14
C ARG A 351 -17.56 -0.20 20.46
N CYS A 352 -17.19 0.18 19.23
CA CYS A 352 -16.04 -0.39 18.55
C CYS A 352 -14.74 -0.12 19.31
N LEU A 353 -14.56 1.10 19.84
CA LEU A 353 -13.41 1.46 20.65
C LEU A 353 -13.34 0.63 21.95
N GLU A 354 -14.45 0.51 22.69
CA GLU A 354 -14.52 -0.28 23.92
C GLU A 354 -14.14 -1.74 23.68
N VAL A 355 -14.65 -2.35 22.60
CA VAL A 355 -14.31 -3.73 22.22
C VAL A 355 -12.83 -3.85 21.85
N ALA A 356 -12.27 -2.88 21.12
CA ALA A 356 -10.86 -2.87 20.74
C ALA A 356 -9.94 -2.72 21.97
N GLU A 357 -10.28 -1.84 22.92
CA GLU A 357 -9.50 -1.64 24.15
C GLU A 357 -9.50 -2.89 25.05
N ILE A 358 -10.66 -3.56 25.19
CA ILE A 358 -10.78 -4.80 25.98
C ILE A 358 -9.94 -5.93 25.37
N ASN A 359 -9.91 -6.03 24.04
CA ASN A 359 -9.17 -7.08 23.34
C ASN A 359 -7.67 -6.78 23.23
N LEU A 360 -7.24 -5.51 23.28
CA LEU A 360 -5.86 -5.10 23.09
C LEU A 360 -4.85 -5.86 23.97
N LEU A 361 -5.17 -6.08 25.26
CA LEU A 361 -4.28 -6.83 26.16
C LEU A 361 -4.18 -8.31 25.80
N LYS A 362 -5.25 -8.91 25.27
CA LYS A 362 -5.24 -10.29 24.76
C LYS A 362 -4.44 -10.37 23.47
N ASP A 363 -4.63 -9.40 22.58
CA ASP A 363 -3.94 -9.29 21.30
C ASP A 363 -2.44 -9.15 21.50
N ILE A 364 -1.99 -8.30 22.44
CA ILE A 364 -0.56 -8.15 22.76
C ILE A 364 0.05 -9.48 23.21
N LYS A 365 -0.63 -10.23 24.09
CA LYS A 365 -0.14 -11.55 24.52
C LYS A 365 -0.05 -12.53 23.36
N MET A 366 -1.08 -12.56 22.50
CA MET A 366 -1.11 -13.39 21.31
C MET A 366 0.02 -13.03 20.34
N TYR A 367 0.16 -11.76 19.97
CA TYR A 367 1.21 -11.30 19.06
C TYR A 367 2.61 -11.48 19.64
N THR A 368 2.79 -11.26 20.94
CA THR A 368 4.06 -11.55 21.62
C THR A 368 4.46 -13.01 21.43
N PHE A 369 3.54 -13.95 21.67
CA PHE A 369 3.82 -15.38 21.44
C PHE A 369 4.09 -15.70 19.96
N LYS A 370 3.29 -15.17 19.04
CA LYS A 370 3.47 -15.36 17.59
C LYS A 370 4.84 -14.85 17.12
N VAL A 371 5.23 -13.64 17.52
CA VAL A 371 6.53 -13.02 17.17
C VAL A 371 7.68 -13.83 17.75
N TYR A 372 7.60 -14.28 19.01
CA TYR A 372 8.66 -15.13 19.58
C TYR A 372 8.78 -16.46 18.85
N ARG A 373 7.67 -17.16 18.61
CA ARG A 373 7.67 -18.42 17.87
C ARG A 373 8.29 -18.24 16.48
N TRP A 374 7.81 -17.25 15.73
CA TRP A 374 8.31 -16.92 14.41
C TRP A 374 9.80 -16.58 14.43
N SER A 375 10.26 -15.78 15.40
CA SER A 375 11.68 -15.39 15.53
C SER A 375 12.61 -16.57 15.76
N LEU A 376 12.16 -17.58 16.52
CA LEU A 376 12.90 -18.81 16.78
C LEU A 376 12.95 -19.68 15.53
N GLN A 377 11.82 -19.83 14.83
CA GLN A 377 11.75 -20.59 13.57
C GLN A 377 12.64 -19.94 12.49
N MET A 378 12.57 -18.62 12.35
CA MET A 378 13.39 -17.84 11.43
C MET A 378 14.89 -18.01 11.73
N SER A 379 15.26 -17.93 13.01
CA SER A 379 16.65 -18.13 13.41
C SER A 379 17.12 -19.56 13.15
N ASN A 380 16.30 -20.57 13.44
CA ASN A 380 16.67 -21.98 13.22
C ASN A 380 16.82 -22.35 11.74
N VAL A 381 15.91 -21.88 10.88
CA VAL A 381 15.95 -22.17 9.43
C VAL A 381 17.14 -21.47 8.76
N LEU A 382 17.51 -20.27 9.24
CA LEU A 382 18.61 -19.48 8.67
C LEU A 382 19.98 -19.79 9.30
N SER A 383 20.04 -20.31 10.53
CA SER A 383 21.30 -20.69 11.20
C SER A 383 21.82 -22.08 10.83
N ALA A 384 21.02 -22.92 10.15
CA ALA A 384 21.47 -24.24 9.74
C ALA A 384 22.53 -24.12 8.63
N ASP A 385 23.75 -24.59 8.93
CA ASP A 385 24.85 -24.66 7.96
C ASP A 385 24.41 -25.35 6.66
N ALA A 386 24.79 -24.73 5.54
CA ALA A 386 24.38 -25.04 4.17
C ALA A 386 24.68 -26.48 3.69
N MET A 387 25.30 -27.34 4.51
CA MET A 387 25.77 -28.65 4.08
C MET A 387 24.75 -29.79 4.17
N TYR A 388 23.60 -29.65 4.84
CA TYR A 388 22.74 -30.82 5.15
C TYR A 388 21.23 -30.69 4.91
N ILE A 389 20.71 -29.55 4.44
CA ILE A 389 19.28 -29.44 4.16
C ILE A 389 19.08 -29.28 2.66
N LYS A 390 18.56 -30.33 2.02
CA LYS A 390 17.80 -30.22 0.77
C LYS A 390 16.81 -29.06 0.93
N LEU A 391 17.13 -27.94 0.28
CA LEU A 391 16.41 -26.68 0.15
C LEU A 391 14.88 -26.77 0.42
N ASN A 392 14.46 -26.53 1.66
CA ASN A 392 13.10 -26.08 1.94
C ASN A 392 13.00 -24.56 1.74
N ASP A 393 13.30 -24.11 0.51
CA ASP A 393 13.15 -22.70 0.09
C ASP A 393 11.73 -22.19 0.34
N MET A 394 10.74 -23.07 0.23
CA MET A 394 9.34 -22.76 0.52
C MET A 394 9.11 -22.42 1.99
N ASP A 395 9.78 -23.10 2.93
CA ASP A 395 9.64 -22.78 4.35
C ASP A 395 10.28 -21.43 4.65
N SER A 396 11.41 -21.13 4.00
CA SER A 396 12.06 -19.82 4.09
C SER A 396 11.17 -18.70 3.52
N ALA A 397 10.51 -18.95 2.39
CA ALA A 397 9.54 -18.02 1.79
C ALA A 397 8.32 -17.82 2.69
N ASN A 398 7.74 -18.90 3.22
CA ASN A 398 6.60 -18.86 4.13
C ASN A 398 6.91 -18.09 5.42
N LEU A 399 8.11 -18.25 6.00
CA LEU A 399 8.53 -17.47 7.15
C LEU A 399 8.70 -15.98 6.82
N CYS A 400 9.15 -15.63 5.61
CA CYS A 400 9.20 -14.24 5.17
C CYS A 400 7.78 -13.65 5.05
N PHE A 401 6.85 -14.41 4.44
CA PHE A 401 5.44 -13.99 4.34
C PHE A 401 4.78 -13.86 5.72
N GLU A 402 5.01 -14.81 6.63
CA GLU A 402 4.48 -14.77 7.99
C GLU A 402 4.98 -13.54 8.76
N GLY A 403 6.27 -13.22 8.69
CA GLY A 403 6.84 -12.04 9.35
C GLY A 403 6.27 -10.72 8.83
N LEU A 404 6.06 -10.64 7.52
CA LEU A 404 5.43 -9.49 6.88
C LEU A 404 3.96 -9.36 7.31
N GLU A 405 3.20 -10.45 7.27
CA GLU A 405 1.78 -10.46 7.64
C GLU A 405 1.58 -10.10 9.12
N LEU A 406 2.41 -10.65 10.02
CA LEU A 406 2.41 -10.28 11.44
C LEU A 406 2.63 -8.78 11.63
N SER A 407 3.54 -8.18 10.87
CA SER A 407 3.82 -6.73 10.94
C SER A 407 2.61 -5.91 10.47
N LYS A 408 2.00 -6.29 9.34
CA LYS A 408 0.79 -5.64 8.81
C LYS A 408 -0.39 -5.73 9.78
N GLN A 409 -0.64 -6.91 10.36
CA GLN A 409 -1.73 -7.12 11.33
C GLN A 409 -1.54 -6.29 12.61
N MET A 410 -0.32 -6.27 13.17
CA MET A 410 -0.03 -5.44 14.34
C MET A 410 -0.18 -3.94 14.04
N LYS A 411 0.28 -3.48 12.86
CA LYS A 411 0.12 -2.10 12.40
C LYS A 411 -1.35 -1.73 12.21
N LEU A 412 -2.19 -2.62 11.69
CA LEU A 412 -3.64 -2.40 11.55
C LEU A 412 -4.32 -2.12 12.88
N VAL A 413 -4.09 -2.98 13.87
CA VAL A 413 -4.71 -2.85 15.21
C VAL A 413 -4.31 -1.51 15.82
N MET A 414 -3.03 -1.17 15.73
CA MET A 414 -2.46 0.08 16.22
C MET A 414 -3.08 1.31 15.54
N ASN A 415 -3.17 1.30 14.20
CA ASN A 415 -3.76 2.40 13.42
C ASN A 415 -5.26 2.55 13.70
N THR A 416 -5.98 1.42 13.83
CA THR A 416 -7.43 1.44 14.10
C THR A 416 -7.75 2.06 15.45
N ILE A 417 -7.01 1.69 16.51
CA ILE A 417 -7.22 2.26 17.85
C ILE A 417 -6.87 3.75 17.86
N THR A 418 -5.73 4.12 17.26
CA THR A 418 -5.30 5.52 17.17
C THR A 418 -6.33 6.36 16.42
N TYR A 419 -6.82 5.87 15.28
CA TYR A 419 -7.88 6.52 14.50
C TYR A 419 -9.19 6.66 15.28
N LEU A 420 -9.61 5.63 16.03
CA LEU A 420 -10.84 5.69 16.83
C LEU A 420 -10.75 6.72 17.96
N HIS A 421 -9.60 6.82 18.63
CA HIS A 421 -9.39 7.87 19.64
C HIS A 421 -9.38 9.27 19.03
N SER A 422 -8.68 9.46 17.91
CA SER A 422 -8.61 10.73 17.19
C SER A 422 -10.00 11.17 16.70
N SER A 423 -10.73 10.27 16.03
CA SER A 423 -12.07 10.56 15.48
C SER A 423 -13.15 10.81 16.55
N LEU A 424 -13.01 10.22 17.74
CA LEU A 424 -13.93 10.45 18.86
C LEU A 424 -13.46 11.59 19.79
N ALA A 425 -12.29 12.19 19.53
CA ALA A 425 -11.63 13.16 20.40
C ALA A 425 -11.57 12.69 21.88
N LYS A 426 -11.36 11.37 22.10
CA LYS A 426 -11.32 10.76 23.43
C LYS A 426 -9.87 10.51 23.85
N PRO A 427 -9.41 11.05 25.00
CA PRO A 427 -8.05 10.82 25.47
C PRO A 427 -7.81 9.34 25.78
N MET A 428 -6.62 8.84 25.46
CA MET A 428 -6.23 7.46 25.76
C MET A 428 -5.93 7.27 27.24
N ALA A 429 -6.38 6.17 27.83
CA ALA A 429 -5.94 5.77 29.17
C ALA A 429 -4.45 5.34 29.15
N LYS A 430 -3.74 5.53 30.27
CA LYS A 430 -2.31 5.15 30.40
C LYS A 430 -2.05 3.69 29.99
N VAL A 431 -2.97 2.79 30.31
CA VAL A 431 -2.86 1.36 29.98
C VAL A 431 -2.89 1.13 28.46
N VAL A 432 -3.76 1.82 27.74
CA VAL A 432 -3.88 1.75 26.28
C VAL A 432 -2.63 2.33 25.61
N ALA A 433 -2.18 3.51 26.05
CA ALA A 433 -0.96 4.15 25.56
C ALA A 433 0.28 3.25 25.68
N VAL A 434 0.50 2.65 26.86
CA VAL A 434 1.62 1.71 27.09
C VAL A 434 1.48 0.45 26.24
N SER A 435 0.25 0.00 26.01
CA SER A 435 -0.06 -1.19 25.20
C SER A 435 0.25 -0.97 23.71
N LEU A 436 -0.08 0.21 23.16
CA LEU A 436 0.30 0.61 21.80
C LEU A 436 1.82 0.71 21.62
N CYS A 437 2.53 1.23 22.63
CA CYS A 437 3.99 1.29 22.58
C CYS A 437 4.62 -0.11 22.60
N LYS A 438 4.09 -1.05 23.39
CA LYS A 438 4.50 -2.46 23.34
C LYS A 438 4.25 -3.10 21.98
N MET A 439 3.14 -2.77 21.32
CA MET A 439 2.88 -3.23 19.95
C MET A 439 3.94 -2.69 18.97
N THR A 440 4.31 -1.43 19.13
CA THR A 440 5.39 -0.79 18.34
C THR A 440 6.74 -1.49 18.57
N GLU A 441 7.06 -1.84 19.83
CA GLU A 441 8.25 -2.64 20.15
C GLU A 441 8.25 -4.00 19.41
N LEU A 442 7.11 -4.70 19.37
CA LEU A 442 6.99 -5.99 18.66
C LEU A 442 7.18 -5.84 17.15
N ILE A 443 6.59 -4.81 16.53
CA ILE A 443 6.79 -4.52 15.10
C ILE A 443 8.27 -4.25 14.80
N LYS A 444 8.96 -3.50 15.67
CA LYS A 444 10.39 -3.21 15.51
C LYS A 444 11.26 -4.42 15.81
N ALA A 445 10.84 -5.32 16.70
CA ALA A 445 11.51 -6.60 16.91
C ALA A 445 11.49 -7.45 15.64
N VAL A 446 10.36 -7.51 14.93
CA VAL A 446 10.27 -8.18 13.62
C VAL A 446 11.26 -7.57 12.62
N LYS A 447 11.28 -6.24 12.48
CA LYS A 447 12.26 -5.53 11.63
C LYS A 447 13.70 -5.90 11.99
N SER A 448 14.04 -5.91 13.28
CA SER A 448 15.38 -6.23 13.77
C SER A 448 15.80 -7.66 13.43
N ILE A 449 14.89 -8.63 13.44
CA ILE A 449 15.18 -10.02 13.06
C ILE A 449 15.50 -10.13 11.56
N PHE A 450 14.74 -9.45 10.71
CA PHE A 450 15.05 -9.35 9.28
C PHE A 450 16.41 -8.69 9.04
N GLN A 451 16.70 -7.60 9.75
CA GLN A 451 18.01 -6.94 9.68
C GLN A 451 19.14 -7.83 10.20
N ARG A 452 18.92 -8.62 11.25
CA ARG A 452 19.94 -9.53 11.79
C ARG A 452 20.34 -10.61 10.79
N HIS A 453 19.36 -11.15 10.05
CA HIS A 453 19.55 -12.26 9.12
C HIS A 453 19.56 -11.84 7.64
N HIS A 454 19.75 -10.55 7.35
CA HIS A 454 19.64 -10.01 5.98
C HIS A 454 20.53 -10.72 4.95
N LEU A 455 21.74 -11.16 5.33
CA LEU A 455 22.65 -11.87 4.43
C LEU A 455 22.11 -13.25 4.05
N ASP A 456 21.56 -13.99 5.02
CA ASP A 456 21.03 -15.33 4.80
C ASP A 456 19.73 -15.30 3.99
N ILE A 457 18.90 -14.27 4.24
CA ILE A 457 17.71 -14.00 3.43
C ILE A 457 18.14 -13.64 1.99
N GLY A 458 19.13 -12.76 1.82
CA GLY A 458 19.64 -12.36 0.50
C GLY A 458 20.18 -13.54 -0.33
N LYS A 459 20.81 -14.54 0.31
CA LYS A 459 21.21 -15.78 -0.36
C LYS A 459 20.01 -16.58 -0.87
N ARG A 460 18.99 -16.76 -0.03
CA ARG A 460 17.84 -17.63 -0.31
C ARG A 460 16.80 -16.97 -1.21
N ILE A 461 16.71 -15.64 -1.21
CA ILE A 461 15.66 -14.92 -1.95
C ILE A 461 15.71 -15.19 -3.45
N ASN A 462 16.91 -15.28 -4.03
CA ASN A 462 17.07 -15.58 -5.45
C ASN A 462 16.64 -17.01 -5.78
N HIS A 463 16.95 -17.98 -4.91
CA HIS A 463 16.47 -19.36 -5.06
C HIS A 463 14.95 -19.46 -5.00
N ILE A 464 14.35 -18.75 -4.05
CA ILE A 464 12.89 -18.65 -3.91
C ILE A 464 12.27 -18.05 -5.17
N ILE A 465 12.83 -16.95 -5.70
CA ILE A 465 12.37 -16.31 -6.93
C ILE A 465 12.46 -17.29 -8.11
N GLN A 466 13.60 -17.93 -8.31
CA GLN A 466 13.80 -18.91 -9.40
C GLN A 466 12.82 -20.08 -9.30
N ARG A 467 12.54 -20.57 -8.09
CA ARG A 467 11.56 -21.64 -7.87
C ARG A 467 10.14 -21.22 -8.25
N PHE A 468 9.72 -20.01 -7.88
CA PHE A 468 8.42 -19.49 -8.29
C PHE A 468 8.33 -19.25 -9.80
N LEU A 469 9.42 -18.79 -10.44
CA LEU A 469 9.51 -18.65 -11.89
C LEU A 469 9.35 -19.99 -12.60
N ILE A 470 10.08 -21.03 -12.18
CA ILE A 470 9.99 -22.37 -12.77
C ILE A 470 8.58 -22.95 -12.62
N GLN A 471 7.94 -22.81 -11.46
CA GLN A 471 6.56 -23.25 -11.25
C GLN A 471 5.57 -22.51 -12.16
N SER A 472 5.75 -21.20 -12.34
CA SER A 472 4.90 -20.37 -13.21
C SER A 472 5.11 -20.71 -14.69
N LEU A 473 6.36 -20.82 -15.14
CA LEU A 473 6.71 -21.23 -16.50
C LEU A 473 6.17 -22.61 -16.84
N THR A 474 6.28 -23.57 -15.92
CA THR A 474 5.81 -24.93 -16.12
C THR A 474 4.28 -24.98 -16.29
N MET A 475 3.53 -24.12 -15.59
CA MET A 475 2.09 -23.94 -15.80
C MET A 475 1.78 -23.38 -17.19
N VAL A 476 2.47 -22.30 -17.59
CA VAL A 476 2.26 -21.63 -18.89
C VAL A 476 2.57 -22.56 -20.06
N ILE A 477 3.70 -23.29 -20.00
CA ILE A 477 4.12 -24.23 -21.04
C ILE A 477 3.12 -25.40 -21.16
N LYS A 478 2.51 -25.87 -20.06
CA LYS A 478 1.47 -26.91 -20.10
C LYS A 478 0.25 -26.45 -20.91
N VAL A 479 -0.18 -25.21 -20.71
CA VAL A 479 -1.35 -24.62 -21.38
C VAL A 479 -1.05 -24.40 -22.87
N LYS A 480 0.13 -23.82 -23.17
CA LYS A 480 0.61 -23.61 -24.54
C LYS A 480 0.61 -24.91 -25.37
N LYS A 481 1.06 -26.02 -24.77
CA LYS A 481 1.05 -27.36 -25.41
C LYS A 481 -0.34 -27.98 -25.51
N GLY A 482 -1.30 -27.54 -24.70
CA GLY A 482 -2.71 -27.95 -24.79
C GLY A 482 -3.38 -27.34 -26.02
N ILE A 483 -3.17 -26.05 -26.26
CA ILE A 483 -3.77 -25.29 -27.37
C ILE A 483 -3.30 -25.82 -28.74
N ILE A 484 -2.01 -26.19 -28.87
CA ILE A 484 -1.45 -26.73 -30.13
C ILE A 484 -2.07 -28.09 -30.53
N LYS A 485 -2.64 -28.84 -29.58
CA LYS A 485 -3.19 -30.18 -29.85
C LYS A 485 -4.63 -30.17 -30.36
N ASP A 486 -5.34 -29.06 -30.26
CA ASP A 486 -6.69 -28.92 -30.84
C ASP A 486 -6.58 -28.56 -32.33
N GLU A 487 -6.83 -29.51 -33.22
CA GLU A 487 -6.62 -29.43 -34.67
C GLU A 487 -7.54 -28.44 -35.44
N GLY A 488 -8.20 -27.51 -34.75
CA GLY A 488 -9.12 -26.53 -35.33
C GLY A 488 -8.67 -25.09 -35.13
N CYS A 489 -7.62 -24.65 -35.84
CA CYS A 489 -7.05 -23.31 -35.74
C CYS A 489 -8.08 -22.22 -36.14
N LYS A 490 -8.68 -21.56 -35.14
CA LYS A 490 -9.45 -20.32 -35.29
C LYS A 490 -8.57 -19.14 -34.91
N ASP A 491 -8.77 -17.96 -35.51
CA ASP A 491 -7.98 -16.74 -35.25
C ASP A 491 -7.84 -16.41 -33.73
N VAL A 492 -8.87 -16.72 -32.92
CA VAL A 492 -8.85 -16.57 -31.45
C VAL A 492 -7.76 -17.40 -30.76
N GLN A 493 -7.42 -18.59 -31.28
CA GLN A 493 -6.36 -19.44 -30.72
C GLN A 493 -4.95 -18.90 -31.04
N ILE A 494 -4.81 -18.08 -32.08
CA ILE A 494 -3.54 -17.43 -32.46
C ILE A 494 -3.25 -16.26 -31.51
N ASP A 495 -4.27 -15.48 -31.15
CA ASP A 495 -4.19 -14.39 -30.16
C ASP A 495 -3.91 -14.92 -28.74
N ASP A 496 -4.52 -16.05 -28.36
CA ASP A 496 -4.25 -16.72 -27.08
C ASP A 496 -2.81 -17.27 -27.03
N TYR A 497 -2.31 -17.83 -28.14
CA TYR A 497 -0.96 -18.39 -28.23
C TYR A 497 0.12 -17.29 -28.15
N SER A 498 -0.06 -16.19 -28.88
CA SER A 498 0.86 -15.04 -28.84
C SER A 498 0.90 -14.39 -27.45
N SER A 499 -0.26 -14.28 -26.78
CA SER A 499 -0.34 -13.81 -25.38
C SER A 499 0.44 -14.73 -24.41
N LEU A 500 0.35 -16.05 -24.59
CA LEU A 500 1.10 -17.02 -23.78
C LEU A 500 2.61 -17.00 -24.08
N GLU A 501 3.00 -16.78 -25.33
CA GLU A 501 4.41 -16.61 -25.72
C GLU A 501 5.01 -15.33 -25.13
N LEU A 502 4.25 -14.23 -25.10
CA LEU A 502 4.65 -13.01 -24.42
C LEU A 502 4.86 -13.25 -22.91
N ILE A 503 3.93 -13.95 -22.24
CA ILE A 503 4.07 -14.29 -20.82
C ILE A 503 5.34 -15.13 -20.58
N GLU A 504 5.60 -16.12 -21.43
CA GLU A 504 6.80 -16.95 -21.37
C GLU A 504 8.07 -16.09 -21.51
N LYS A 505 8.15 -15.20 -22.50
CA LYS A 505 9.26 -14.26 -22.70
C LYS A 505 9.47 -13.35 -21.49
N LEU A 506 8.40 -12.82 -20.90
CA LEU A 506 8.46 -11.94 -19.72
C LEU A 506 8.89 -12.68 -18.46
N LEU A 507 8.51 -13.96 -18.29
CA LEU A 507 8.92 -14.81 -17.16
C LEU A 507 10.38 -15.26 -17.24
N TYR A 508 10.98 -15.34 -18.43
CA TYR A 508 12.43 -15.53 -18.58
C TYR A 508 13.22 -14.25 -18.23
N GLY A 509 12.58 -13.08 -18.26
CA GLY A 509 13.16 -11.80 -17.88
C GLY A 509 13.23 -11.58 -16.36
N ALA A 510 13.67 -10.39 -15.97
CA ALA A 510 13.72 -9.98 -14.57
C ALA A 510 12.31 -9.81 -13.96
N CYS A 511 12.17 -10.13 -12.68
CA CYS A 511 10.92 -10.00 -11.91
C CYS A 511 10.65 -8.54 -11.49
N ILE A 512 10.34 -7.69 -12.46
CA ILE A 512 10.12 -6.25 -12.25
C ILE A 512 8.62 -5.94 -12.26
N GLU A 513 8.21 -4.89 -11.54
CA GLU A 513 6.81 -4.45 -11.45
C GLU A 513 6.14 -4.23 -12.81
N ASP A 514 6.89 -3.77 -13.80
CA ASP A 514 6.43 -3.57 -15.18
C ASP A 514 6.20 -4.90 -15.90
N ASN A 515 7.10 -5.88 -15.75
CA ASN A 515 6.92 -7.22 -16.34
C ASN A 515 5.72 -7.94 -15.70
N MET A 516 5.51 -7.78 -14.39
CA MET A 516 4.35 -8.32 -13.69
C MET A 516 3.04 -7.69 -14.15
N LEU A 517 3.03 -6.37 -14.43
CA LEU A 517 1.87 -5.71 -15.05
C LEU A 517 1.55 -6.34 -16.40
N LEU A 518 2.57 -6.48 -17.26
CA LEU A 518 2.41 -6.98 -18.60
C LEU A 518 1.93 -8.44 -18.59
N ILE A 519 2.45 -9.27 -17.69
CA ILE A 519 1.95 -10.63 -17.49
C ILE A 519 0.47 -10.61 -17.06
N GLN A 520 0.08 -9.75 -16.11
CA GLN A 520 -1.32 -9.66 -15.68
C GLN A 520 -2.26 -9.16 -16.79
N LEU A 521 -1.80 -8.24 -17.64
CA LEU A 521 -2.56 -7.75 -18.79
C LEU A 521 -2.61 -8.80 -19.92
N ALA A 522 -1.54 -9.54 -20.17
CA ALA A 522 -1.51 -10.61 -21.15
C ALA A 522 -2.41 -11.78 -20.72
N VAL A 523 -2.38 -12.18 -19.45
CA VAL A 523 -3.31 -13.18 -18.90
C VAL A 523 -4.76 -12.72 -19.05
N ALA A 524 -5.02 -11.42 -18.89
CA ALA A 524 -6.34 -10.86 -19.07
C ALA A 524 -6.85 -10.92 -20.52
N LEU A 525 -5.97 -11.04 -21.53
CA LEU A 525 -6.37 -11.16 -22.94
C LEU A 525 -6.70 -12.60 -23.37
N ILE A 526 -6.27 -13.60 -22.59
CA ILE A 526 -6.49 -15.02 -22.90
C ILE A 526 -7.96 -15.40 -22.69
N SER A 527 -8.52 -16.14 -23.65
CA SER A 527 -9.91 -16.58 -23.62
C SER A 527 -10.22 -17.60 -22.51
N PRO A 528 -11.38 -17.57 -21.82
CA PRO A 528 -11.73 -18.45 -20.72
C PRO A 528 -11.97 -19.89 -21.16
N GLU A 529 -12.34 -20.13 -22.43
CA GLU A 529 -12.51 -21.47 -23.00
C GLU A 529 -11.17 -22.20 -23.21
N ASN A 530 -10.11 -21.46 -23.55
CA ASN A 530 -8.73 -21.96 -23.69
C ASN A 530 -7.86 -21.65 -22.46
N SER A 531 -8.46 -21.01 -21.46
CA SER A 531 -7.73 -20.56 -20.27
C SER A 531 -7.22 -21.75 -19.48
N LEU A 532 -6.11 -21.54 -18.78
CA LEU A 532 -5.83 -22.21 -17.51
C LEU A 532 -7.18 -22.40 -16.79
N GLY A 533 -7.65 -23.63 -16.62
CA GLY A 533 -8.92 -23.89 -15.93
C GLY A 533 -8.99 -23.10 -14.61
N GLY A 534 -10.19 -22.79 -14.10
CA GLY A 534 -10.38 -21.84 -13.00
C GLY A 534 -9.40 -22.00 -11.81
N GLU A 535 -9.05 -23.24 -11.47
CA GLU A 535 -8.06 -23.56 -10.42
C GLU A 535 -6.61 -23.22 -10.81
N SER A 536 -6.20 -23.50 -12.04
CA SER A 536 -4.85 -23.20 -12.55
C SER A 536 -4.62 -21.69 -12.69
N ASN A 537 -5.65 -20.92 -13.04
CA ASN A 537 -5.62 -19.46 -13.09
C ASN A 537 -5.48 -18.84 -11.68
N ILE A 538 -6.22 -19.37 -10.69
CA ILE A 538 -6.08 -18.96 -9.29
C ILE A 538 -4.68 -19.31 -8.76
N MET A 539 -4.15 -20.47 -9.14
CA MET A 539 -2.82 -20.91 -8.73
C MET A 539 -1.71 -20.04 -9.35
N LEU A 540 -1.79 -19.73 -10.65
CA LEU A 540 -0.88 -18.79 -11.31
C LEU A 540 -0.94 -17.42 -10.65
N GLY A 541 -2.15 -16.90 -10.39
CA GLY A 541 -2.33 -15.63 -9.68
C GLY A 541 -1.68 -15.61 -8.30
N LYS A 542 -1.79 -16.70 -7.52
CA LYS A 542 -1.11 -16.86 -6.23
C LYS A 542 0.41 -16.89 -6.38
N LEU A 543 0.93 -17.63 -7.36
CA LEU A 543 2.38 -17.72 -7.61
C LEU A 543 2.97 -16.36 -8.01
N LEU A 544 2.31 -15.63 -8.90
CA LEU A 544 2.72 -14.28 -9.30
C LEU A 544 2.65 -13.29 -8.14
N SER A 545 1.61 -13.40 -7.29
CA SER A 545 1.50 -12.56 -6.09
C SER A 545 2.62 -12.84 -5.10
N ASN A 546 2.92 -14.11 -4.82
CA ASN A 546 4.02 -14.50 -3.95
C ASN A 546 5.38 -14.03 -4.48
N LEU A 547 5.59 -14.18 -5.80
CA LEU A 547 6.79 -13.72 -6.47
C LEU A 547 6.95 -12.19 -6.34
N HIS A 548 5.88 -11.43 -6.55
CA HIS A 548 5.90 -9.98 -6.37
C HIS A 548 6.24 -9.58 -4.93
N THR A 549 5.60 -10.21 -3.93
CA THR A 549 5.87 -9.97 -2.50
C THR A 549 7.33 -10.26 -2.12
N ILE A 550 7.93 -11.33 -2.65
CA ILE A 550 9.34 -11.64 -2.39
C ILE A 550 10.26 -10.65 -3.11
N SER A 551 9.97 -10.30 -4.37
CA SER A 551 10.78 -9.34 -5.12
C SER A 551 10.82 -7.94 -4.49
N SER A 552 9.73 -7.55 -3.81
CA SER A 552 9.57 -6.26 -3.13
C SER A 552 9.61 -6.38 -1.59
N LEU A 553 10.18 -7.48 -1.06
CA LEU A 553 10.14 -7.78 0.38
C LEU A 553 10.69 -6.65 1.25
N LYS A 554 11.79 -6.01 0.83
CA LYS A 554 12.43 -4.92 1.57
C LYS A 554 11.51 -3.70 1.67
N THR A 555 10.95 -3.24 0.55
CA THR A 555 10.08 -2.06 0.52
C THR A 555 8.79 -2.33 1.29
N GLN A 556 8.17 -3.49 1.10
CA GLN A 556 6.98 -3.88 1.85
C GLN A 556 7.25 -4.03 3.35
N LEU A 557 8.43 -4.50 3.76
CA LEU A 557 8.82 -4.57 5.17
C LEU A 557 9.03 -3.18 5.77
N GLU A 558 9.66 -2.26 5.04
CA GLU A 558 9.86 -0.88 5.47
C GLU A 558 8.52 -0.17 5.67
N GLU A 559 7.57 -0.35 4.74
CA GLU A 559 6.18 0.13 4.85
C GLU A 559 5.45 -0.50 6.03
N ALA A 560 5.44 -1.83 6.14
CA ALA A 560 4.74 -2.56 7.21
C ALA A 560 5.30 -2.27 8.61
N THR A 561 6.58 -1.88 8.71
CA THR A 561 7.23 -1.56 9.99
C THR A 561 7.30 -0.06 10.27
N ASN A 562 6.77 0.78 9.38
CA ASN A 562 6.65 2.21 9.60
C ASN A 562 5.52 2.50 10.61
N CYS A 563 5.88 3.06 11.77
CA CYS A 563 4.97 3.34 12.90
C CYS A 563 4.84 4.84 13.19
N ASN A 564 5.18 5.71 12.23
CA ASN A 564 5.25 7.16 12.44
C ASN A 564 3.95 7.76 13.02
N LEU A 565 2.79 7.19 12.70
CA LEU A 565 1.47 7.68 13.13
C LEU A 565 1.28 7.68 14.63
N VAL A 566 1.82 6.69 15.36
CA VAL A 566 1.72 6.65 16.83
C VAL A 566 2.50 7.78 17.46
N PHE A 567 3.57 8.23 16.82
CA PHE A 567 4.40 9.32 17.32
C PHE A 567 3.88 10.71 16.98
N LYS A 568 2.81 10.81 16.16
CA LYS A 568 2.10 12.07 15.91
C LYS A 568 1.27 12.52 17.11
N GLU A 569 0.84 11.60 17.96
CA GLU A 569 0.15 11.92 19.21
C GLU A 569 1.15 12.45 20.26
N PRO A 570 1.16 13.76 20.56
CA PRO A 570 2.22 14.39 21.35
C PRO A 570 2.30 13.86 22.79
N HIS A 571 1.24 13.22 23.26
CA HIS A 571 1.11 12.73 24.63
C HIS A 571 1.59 11.28 24.83
N LEU A 572 1.74 10.47 23.77
CA LEU A 572 2.08 9.05 23.89
C LEU A 572 3.54 8.82 24.31
N LEU A 573 4.48 9.54 23.68
CA LEU A 573 5.91 9.45 23.97
C LEU A 573 6.26 9.78 25.43
N PRO A 574 5.79 10.91 26.00
CA PRO A 574 6.08 11.25 27.40
C PRO A 574 5.53 10.21 28.39
N ILE A 575 4.32 9.70 28.16
CA ILE A 575 3.68 8.70 29.04
C ILE A 575 4.48 7.39 29.04
N TYR A 576 4.94 6.97 27.85
CA TYR A 576 5.75 5.77 27.72
C TYR A 576 7.12 5.93 28.37
N PHE A 577 7.86 7.01 28.09
CA PHE A 577 9.18 7.22 28.69
C PHE A 577 9.11 7.29 30.22
N LYS A 578 8.10 7.96 30.78
CA LYS A 578 7.86 7.94 32.22
C LYS A 578 7.63 6.51 32.74
N HIS A 579 6.80 5.72 32.05
CA HIS A 579 6.58 4.33 32.42
C HIS A 579 7.85 3.48 32.38
N VAL A 580 8.71 3.61 31.35
CA VAL A 580 9.96 2.83 31.25
C VAL A 580 10.97 3.23 32.32
N MET A 581 11.08 4.53 32.62
CA MET A 581 11.90 5.04 33.73
C MET A 581 11.40 4.52 35.08
N ASP A 582 10.08 4.56 35.33
CA ASP A 582 9.46 4.10 36.59
C ASP A 582 9.58 2.58 36.79
N SER A 583 9.70 1.80 35.71
CA SER A 583 9.71 0.33 35.75
C SER A 583 11.10 -0.31 35.67
N GLY A 584 12.18 0.49 35.59
CA GLY A 584 13.57 0.00 35.54
C GLY A 584 13.87 -0.87 34.30
N LEU A 585 13.09 -0.73 33.23
CA LEU A 585 13.21 -1.55 32.03
C LEU A 585 14.42 -1.15 31.17
N SER A 586 15.08 -2.16 30.57
CA SER A 586 16.35 -2.03 29.84
C SER A 586 16.39 -0.88 28.80
N LEU A 587 17.51 -0.15 28.75
CA LEU A 587 17.88 0.87 27.74
C LEU A 587 17.63 0.43 26.28
N PHE A 588 17.67 -0.87 26.01
CA PHE A 588 17.39 -1.44 24.69
C PHE A 588 15.97 -1.15 24.18
N ARG A 589 14.97 -1.03 25.07
CA ARG A 589 13.58 -0.70 24.67
C ARG A 589 13.45 0.76 24.24
N PHE A 590 14.16 1.66 24.92
CA PHE A 590 14.29 3.05 24.50
C PHE A 590 14.90 3.16 23.10
N GLN A 591 15.92 2.35 22.81
CA GLN A 591 16.59 2.35 21.51
C GLN A 591 15.66 1.93 20.36
N LEU A 592 14.84 0.89 20.55
CA LEU A 592 13.88 0.43 19.52
C LEU A 592 12.86 1.52 19.14
N ILE A 593 12.40 2.31 20.13
CA ILE A 593 11.45 3.40 19.90
C ILE A 593 12.13 4.62 19.29
N LEU A 594 13.36 4.96 19.67
CA LEU A 594 14.12 6.02 19.02
C LEU A 594 14.44 5.69 17.55
N HIS A 595 14.67 4.40 17.23
CA HIS A 595 14.80 3.93 15.84
C HIS A 595 13.48 3.95 15.06
N SER A 596 12.34 4.04 15.74
CA SER A 596 11.03 4.09 15.11
C SER A 596 10.56 5.49 14.76
N LEU A 597 11.22 6.53 15.30
CA LEU A 597 11.00 7.91 14.90
C LEU A 597 11.57 8.13 13.49
N PRO A 598 10.82 8.82 12.61
CA PRO A 598 11.34 9.19 11.29
C PRO A 598 12.59 10.06 11.44
N ASN A 599 13.33 10.25 10.34
CA ASN A 599 14.38 11.26 10.25
C ASN A 599 13.80 12.70 10.30
N CYS A 600 12.86 12.97 11.20
CA CYS A 600 12.46 14.32 11.56
C CYS A 600 13.58 14.98 12.36
N SER A 601 13.64 16.30 12.25
CA SER A 601 14.42 17.25 13.06
C SER A 601 14.51 16.95 14.57
N ILE A 602 13.68 16.06 15.11
CA ILE A 602 13.82 15.45 16.44
C ILE A 602 15.17 14.71 16.59
N LYS A 603 15.67 14.01 15.55
CA LYS A 603 17.02 13.40 15.58
C LYS A 603 18.13 14.46 15.64
N GLN A 604 17.90 15.69 15.17
CA GLN A 604 18.86 16.79 15.27
C GLN A 604 18.73 17.54 16.61
N SER A 605 17.50 17.84 17.07
CA SER A 605 17.28 18.48 18.37
C SER A 605 17.64 17.58 19.56
N PHE A 606 17.56 16.25 19.40
CA PHE A 606 18.10 15.32 20.39
C PHE A 606 19.61 15.06 20.24
N LYS A 607 20.20 15.28 19.05
CA LYS A 607 21.65 15.14 18.84
C LYS A 607 22.46 16.28 19.46
N GLU A 608 21.90 17.48 19.60
CA GLU A 608 22.70 18.65 19.94
C GLU A 608 22.76 19.01 21.44
N ASP A 609 21.82 18.59 22.29
CA ASP A 609 21.93 18.93 23.73
C ASP A 609 21.35 17.92 24.73
N SER A 610 20.38 17.09 24.35
CA SER A 610 19.68 16.23 25.31
C SER A 610 20.25 14.82 25.40
N ILE A 611 20.62 14.13 24.31
CA ILE A 611 21.13 12.73 24.42
C ILE A 611 22.47 12.67 25.17
N LEU A 612 23.38 13.64 24.98
CA LEU A 612 24.68 13.66 25.67
C LEU A 612 24.56 14.03 27.15
N LYS A 613 23.59 14.86 27.55
CA LYS A 613 23.28 15.11 28.97
C LYS A 613 22.53 13.95 29.61
N PHE A 614 21.50 13.42 28.94
CA PHE A 614 20.71 12.28 29.41
C PHE A 614 21.55 11.01 29.52
N SER A 615 22.42 10.71 28.56
CA SER A 615 23.29 9.54 28.62
C SER A 615 24.32 9.66 29.75
N LYS A 616 24.79 10.87 30.07
CA LYS A 616 25.77 11.11 31.13
C LYS A 616 25.12 11.04 32.51
N GLU A 617 23.96 11.67 32.71
CA GLU A 617 23.20 11.61 33.96
C GLU A 617 22.66 10.20 34.25
N SER A 618 22.24 9.45 33.22
CA SER A 618 21.81 8.05 33.35
C SER A 618 22.97 7.09 33.68
N PHE A 619 24.17 7.39 33.16
CA PHE A 619 25.36 6.59 33.42
C PHE A 619 25.95 6.90 34.79
N GLU A 620 25.95 8.17 35.21
CA GLU A 620 26.37 8.60 36.55
C GLU A 620 25.40 8.09 37.65
N THR A 621 24.10 8.03 37.39
CA THR A 621 23.13 7.41 38.32
C THR A 621 23.26 5.88 38.39
N MET A 622 23.58 5.20 37.29
CA MET A 622 23.87 3.75 37.33
C MET A 622 25.20 3.40 37.98
N VAL A 623 26.24 4.25 37.85
CA VAL A 623 27.52 4.05 38.55
C VAL A 623 27.38 4.26 40.05
N ASN A 624 26.56 5.22 40.49
CA ASN A 624 26.31 5.47 41.91
C ASN A 624 25.43 4.40 42.58
N LEU A 625 24.61 3.66 41.82
CA LEU A 625 23.83 2.51 42.32
C LEU A 625 24.66 1.23 42.46
N HIS A 626 25.86 1.17 41.88
CA HIS A 626 26.82 0.06 42.03
C HIS A 626 27.92 0.33 43.07
N SER A 627 27.87 1.47 43.77
CA SER A 627 28.83 1.84 44.83
C SER A 627 28.20 1.96 46.22
N ILE A 628 27.12 1.21 46.50
CA ILE A 628 26.58 0.97 47.84
C ILE A 628 26.37 -0.54 48.02
#